data_AF-E0VQD8-F1
#
_entry.id   AF-E0VQD8-F1
#
_cell.length_a   1.000
_cell.length_b   1.000
_cell.length_c   1.000
_cell.angle_alpha   90.00
_cell.angle_beta   90.00
_cell.angle_gamma   90.00
#
_symmetry.space_group_name_H-M   'P 1'
#
loop_
_entity.id
_entity.type
_entity.pdbx_description
1 polymer ?
#
loop_
_entity_poly.entity_id
_entity_poly.type
_entity_poly.pdbx_seq_one_letter_code
_entity_poly.pdbx_strand_id
1 'polypeptide(L)'
;MDFTYNYFFVIFKFFHEDSRQWHIKHAFEKINGTGFKCKICGQIKKHVRNHYLKHFPEHHECHLCRRTYTRKDNLNSHLKRDHFQSIMEIVQGMFMQPLNTSLILQKQ
;
A
#
# COMPACT_ATOMS: atom_id res chain seq x y z
N MET A 1 17.38 -27.28 -13.92
CA MET A 1 16.42 -26.21 -13.59
C MET A 1 16.37 -26.14 -12.08
N ASP A 2 17.25 -25.35 -11.48
CA ASP A 2 17.75 -25.68 -10.15
C ASP A 2 17.45 -24.59 -9.10
N PHE A 3 17.07 -25.08 -7.92
CA PHE A 3 16.51 -24.38 -6.77
C PHE A 3 17.41 -23.27 -6.17
N THR A 4 18.63 -23.08 -6.66
CA THR A 4 19.55 -22.01 -6.27
C THR A 4 19.20 -20.65 -6.86
N TYR A 5 18.48 -20.59 -7.99
CA TYR A 5 17.88 -19.34 -8.51
C TYR A 5 16.81 -18.76 -7.58
N ASN A 6 16.20 -19.63 -6.77
CA ASN A 6 15.15 -19.30 -5.81
C ASN A 6 15.71 -18.84 -4.44
N TYR A 7 17.01 -19.06 -4.17
CA TYR A 7 17.67 -18.64 -2.92
C TYR A 7 18.65 -17.47 -3.13
N PHE A 8 19.34 -17.41 -4.28
CA PHE A 8 20.27 -16.31 -4.62
C PHE A 8 19.54 -14.98 -4.90
N PHE A 9 18.26 -15.02 -5.27
CA PHE A 9 17.38 -13.85 -5.40
C PHE A 9 16.94 -13.26 -4.05
N VAL A 10 17.16 -13.96 -2.93
CA VAL A 10 16.51 -13.68 -1.63
C VAL A 10 17.29 -12.72 -0.73
N ILE A 11 18.59 -12.44 -0.95
CA ILE A 11 19.42 -11.75 0.07
C ILE A 11 20.16 -10.46 -0.37
N PHE A 12 20.46 -10.17 -1.65
CA PHE A 12 21.54 -9.21 -1.97
C PHE A 12 21.23 -7.90 -2.73
N LYS A 13 19.98 -7.51 -3.03
CA LYS A 13 19.68 -6.27 -3.82
C LYS A 13 18.85 -5.20 -3.08
N PHE A 14 19.18 -5.08 -1.80
CA PHE A 14 18.45 -4.48 -0.69
C PHE A 14 18.02 -3.00 -0.73
N PHE A 15 18.15 -2.21 -1.81
CA PHE A 15 17.73 -0.79 -1.73
C PHE A 15 17.13 -0.10 -2.96
N HIS A 16 17.17 -0.69 -4.17
CA HIS A 16 16.65 0.01 -5.37
C HIS A 16 15.80 -0.86 -6.30
N GLU A 17 15.94 -2.18 -6.26
CA GLU A 17 15.30 -3.10 -7.22
C GLU A 17 14.00 -3.75 -6.71
N ASP A 18 13.71 -3.73 -5.41
CA ASP A 18 12.46 -4.27 -4.83
C ASP A 18 11.27 -3.31 -4.88
N SER A 19 11.41 -2.15 -5.54
CA SER A 19 10.27 -1.26 -5.69
C SER A 19 9.24 -1.91 -6.61
N ARG A 20 7.96 -1.89 -6.21
CA ARG A 20 6.83 -2.35 -7.05
C ARG A 20 6.93 -1.83 -8.49
N GLN A 21 7.44 -0.61 -8.67
CA GLN A 21 7.61 0.02 -9.97
C GLN A 21 8.67 -0.68 -10.82
N TRP A 22 9.80 -1.07 -10.22
CA TRP A 22 10.86 -1.81 -10.90
C TRP A 22 10.36 -3.18 -11.37
N HIS A 23 9.71 -3.95 -10.49
CA HIS A 23 9.14 -5.23 -10.87
C HIS A 23 8.11 -5.10 -11.99
N ILE A 24 7.22 -4.11 -11.94
CA ILE A 24 6.25 -3.87 -13.02
C ILE A 24 6.95 -3.52 -14.34
N LYS A 25 8.03 -2.73 -14.29
CA LYS A 25 8.79 -2.37 -15.49
C LYS A 25 9.44 -3.58 -16.16
N HIS A 26 9.95 -4.53 -15.38
CA HIS A 26 10.69 -5.68 -15.91
C HIS A 26 9.82 -6.91 -16.20
N ALA A 27 8.77 -7.13 -15.43
CA ALA A 27 7.86 -8.28 -15.56
C ALA A 27 6.79 -8.10 -16.64
N PHE A 28 6.60 -6.90 -17.16
CA PHE A 28 5.57 -6.60 -18.16
C PHE A 28 6.16 -6.00 -19.43
N GLU A 29 5.63 -6.45 -20.56
CA GLU A 29 5.98 -5.94 -21.87
C GLU A 29 4.77 -5.22 -22.47
N LYS A 30 4.97 -3.98 -22.94
CA LYS A 30 3.89 -3.21 -23.57
C LYS A 30 3.61 -3.79 -24.95
N ILE A 31 2.34 -4.11 -25.22
CA ILE A 31 1.87 -4.51 -26.55
C ILE A 31 1.19 -3.28 -27.17
N ASN A 32 1.47 -3.04 -28.46
CA ASN A 32 0.96 -1.89 -29.20
C ASN A 32 -0.57 -1.77 -29.07
N GLY A 33 -1.02 -0.73 -28.36
CA GLY A 33 -2.42 -0.33 -28.21
C GLY A 33 -3.34 -1.20 -27.35
N THR A 34 -2.95 -2.43 -27.00
CA THR A 34 -3.89 -3.44 -26.46
C THR A 34 -3.67 -3.81 -24.99
N GLY A 35 -2.50 -3.52 -24.42
CA GLY A 35 -2.23 -3.74 -23.00
C GLY A 35 -0.78 -4.14 -22.73
N PHE A 36 -0.58 -4.91 -21.67
CA PHE A 36 0.73 -5.36 -21.24
C PHE A 36 0.74 -6.89 -21.07
N LYS A 37 1.71 -7.55 -21.68
CA LYS A 37 1.95 -8.99 -21.52
C LYS A 37 2.75 -9.23 -20.25
N CYS A 38 2.24 -10.09 -19.37
CA CYS A 38 2.98 -10.57 -18.22
C CYS A 38 3.99 -11.63 -18.64
N LYS A 39 5.27 -11.44 -18.31
CA LYS A 39 6.33 -12.43 -18.61
C LYS A 39 6.28 -13.66 -17.70
N ILE A 40 5.59 -13.55 -16.55
CA ILE A 40 5.48 -14.64 -15.56
C ILE A 40 4.41 -15.65 -15.97
N CYS A 41 3.23 -15.18 -16.40
CA CYS A 41 2.10 -16.06 -16.75
C CYS A 41 1.61 -15.94 -18.20
N GLY A 42 2.23 -15.08 -19.02
CA GLY A 42 1.89 -14.89 -20.43
C GLY A 42 0.61 -14.08 -20.71
N GLN A 43 -0.16 -13.74 -19.68
CA GLN A 43 -1.46 -13.07 -19.82
C GLN A 43 -1.33 -11.60 -20.24
N ILE A 44 -2.24 -11.13 -21.11
CA ILE A 44 -2.34 -9.72 -21.48
C ILE A 44 -3.33 -9.02 -20.55
N LYS A 45 -2.90 -7.94 -19.90
CA LYS A 45 -3.73 -7.15 -18.97
C LYS A 45 -3.60 -5.65 -19.24
N LYS A 46 -4.71 -4.93 -19.08
CA LYS A 46 -4.74 -3.46 -19.14
C LYS A 46 -4.20 -2.81 -17.86
N HIS A 47 -4.39 -3.46 -16.71
CA HIS A 47 -4.02 -2.93 -15.39
C HIS A 47 -2.89 -3.74 -14.74
N VAL A 48 -1.65 -3.45 -15.12
CA VAL A 48 -0.45 -4.16 -14.64
C VAL A 48 -0.27 -4.09 -13.12
N ARG A 49 -0.62 -2.96 -12.49
CA ARG A 49 -0.50 -2.78 -11.03
C ARG A 49 -1.36 -3.78 -10.25
N ASN A 50 -2.57 -4.05 -10.72
CA ASN A 50 -3.47 -5.00 -10.06
C ASN A 50 -3.07 -6.44 -10.37
N HIS A 51 -2.61 -6.70 -11.60
CA HIS A 51 -2.11 -8.03 -11.97
C HIS A 51 -0.85 -8.42 -11.19
N TYR A 52 0.06 -7.47 -10.97
CA TYR A 52 1.29 -7.66 -10.20
C TYR A 52 1.01 -8.31 -8.84
N LEU A 53 -0.02 -7.84 -8.12
CA LEU A 53 -0.38 -8.35 -6.79
C LEU A 53 -0.86 -9.82 -6.79
N LYS A 54 -1.16 -10.41 -7.95
CA LYS A 54 -1.43 -11.85 -8.05
C LYS A 54 -0.17 -12.70 -7.94
N HIS A 55 0.97 -12.15 -8.34
CA HIS A 55 2.27 -12.82 -8.26
C HIS A 55 3.02 -12.43 -6.98
N PHE A 56 2.89 -11.18 -6.57
CA PHE A 56 3.56 -10.62 -5.40
C PHE A 56 2.53 -9.94 -4.50
N PRO A 57 1.78 -10.72 -3.70
CA PRO A 57 0.83 -10.16 -2.76
C PRO A 57 1.58 -9.34 -1.72
N GLU A 58 1.12 -8.11 -1.52
CA GLU A 58 1.61 -7.28 -0.44
C GLU A 58 0.77 -7.49 0.81
N HIS A 59 1.34 -7.21 1.97
CA HIS A 59 0.63 -7.32 3.25
C HIS A 59 0.50 -5.92 3.84
N HIS A 60 -0.75 -5.46 3.94
CA HIS A 60 -1.12 -4.18 4.52
C HIS A 60 -1.86 -4.46 5.82
N GLU A 61 -1.17 -4.29 6.95
CA GLU A 61 -1.73 -4.56 8.26
C GLU A 61 -2.40 -3.32 8.86
N CYS A 62 -3.61 -3.47 9.39
CA CYS A 62 -4.25 -2.44 10.19
C CYS A 62 -3.56 -2.33 11.56
N HIS A 63 -3.04 -1.15 11.90
CA HIS A 63 -2.39 -0.93 13.18
C HIS A 63 -3.36 -0.94 14.39
N LEU A 64 -4.67 -0.80 14.16
CA LEU A 64 -5.69 -0.77 15.22
C LEU A 64 -6.22 -2.16 15.57
N CYS A 65 -6.47 -3.01 14.56
CA CYS A 65 -7.06 -4.34 14.77
C CYS A 65 -6.23 -5.50 14.22
N ARG A 66 -5.03 -5.23 13.69
CA ARG A 66 -4.07 -6.23 13.14
C ARG A 66 -4.62 -7.07 11.98
N ARG A 67 -5.78 -6.72 11.42
CA ARG A 67 -6.31 -7.34 10.20
C ARG A 67 -5.40 -7.02 9.02
N THR A 68 -5.08 -8.04 8.23
CA THR A 68 -4.18 -7.92 7.08
C THR A 68 -4.96 -7.91 5.77
N TYR A 69 -4.56 -7.04 4.85
CA TYR A 69 -5.17 -6.84 3.54
C TYR A 69 -4.11 -6.99 2.45
N THR A 70 -4.49 -7.58 1.31
CA THR A 70 -3.57 -7.75 0.16
C THR A 70 -3.41 -6.49 -0.69
N ARG A 71 -4.20 -5.44 -0.40
CA ARG A 71 -4.25 -4.19 -1.14
C ARG A 71 -4.40 -2.99 -0.21
N LYS A 72 -3.69 -1.91 -0.51
CA LYS A 72 -3.74 -0.65 0.26
C LYS A 72 -5.12 0.02 0.27
N ASP A 73 -5.82 0.00 -0.85
CA ASP A 73 -7.16 0.61 -0.95
C ASP A 73 -8.21 -0.14 -0.12
N ASN A 74 -8.08 -1.46 -0.01
CA ASN A 74 -8.91 -2.26 0.89
C ASN A 74 -8.65 -1.90 2.36
N LEU A 75 -7.39 -1.75 2.76
CA LEU A 75 -7.03 -1.28 4.11
C LEU A 75 -7.63 0.12 4.37
N ASN A 76 -7.50 1.05 3.43
CA ASN A 76 -8.07 2.40 3.57
C ASN A 76 -9.59 2.39 3.73
N SER A 77 -10.31 1.58 2.96
CA SER A 77 -11.76 1.44 3.10
C SER A 77 -12.16 0.81 4.43
N HIS A 78 -11.39 -0.17 4.91
CA HIS A 78 -11.57 -0.75 6.24
C HIS A 78 -11.39 0.31 7.33
N LEU A 79 -10.29 1.08 7.28
CA LEU A 79 -10.00 2.16 8.23
C LEU A 79 -11.15 3.18 8.28
N LYS A 80 -11.67 3.59 7.12
CA LYS A 80 -12.80 4.54 7.04
C LYS A 80 -14.12 4.01 7.56
N ARG A 81 -14.37 2.70 7.49
CA ARG A 81 -15.66 2.11 7.89
C ARG A 81 -15.63 1.62 9.33
N ASP A 82 -14.55 0.96 9.71
CA ASP A 82 -14.47 0.18 10.95
C ASP A 82 -13.65 0.93 12.03
N HIS A 83 -12.88 1.96 11.65
CA HIS A 83 -12.00 2.72 12.55
C HIS A 83 -12.07 4.25 12.35
N PHE A 84 -13.17 4.75 11.77
CA PHE A 84 -13.32 6.18 11.46
C PHE A 84 -13.08 7.06 12.69
N GLN A 85 -13.75 6.75 13.81
CA GLN A 85 -13.67 7.53 15.03
C GLN A 85 -12.26 7.55 15.62
N SER A 86 -11.60 6.39 15.71
CA SER A 86 -10.22 6.27 16.20
C SER A 86 -9.22 7.06 15.34
N ILE A 87 -9.45 7.15 14.02
CA ILE A 87 -8.62 7.94 13.11
C ILE A 87 -8.89 9.44 13.29
N MET A 88 -10.15 9.83 13.49
CA MET A 88 -10.51 11.22 13.74
C MET A 88 -9.91 11.73 15.05
N GLU A 89 -9.83 10.92 16.10
CA GLU A 89 -9.17 11.28 17.37
C GLU A 89 -7.66 11.52 17.18
N ILE A 90 -6.99 10.65 16.41
CA ILE A 90 -5.56 10.83 16.07
C ILE A 90 -5.35 12.13 15.28
N VAL A 91 -6.22 12.41 14.30
CA VAL A 91 -6.12 13.61 13.46
C VAL A 91 -6.51 14.89 14.23
N GLN A 92 -7.50 14.82 15.13
CA GLN A 92 -7.89 15.92 16.01
C GLN A 92 -6.78 16.27 17.01
N GLY A 93 -6.04 15.27 17.52
CA GLY A 93 -4.86 15.49 18.35
C GLY A 93 -3.70 16.22 17.64
N MET A 94 -3.68 16.21 16.30
CA MET A 94 -2.70 16.96 15.50
C MET A 94 -3.14 18.41 15.19
N PHE A 95 -4.41 18.75 15.40
CA PHE A 95 -4.95 20.11 15.26
C PHE A 95 -5.33 20.64 16.65
N MET A 96 -4.35 21.10 17.42
CA MET A 96 -4.67 22.02 18.50
C MET A 96 -5.17 23.33 17.88
N GLN A 97 -6.46 23.61 18.08
CA GLN A 97 -7.04 24.94 17.85
C GLN A 97 -7.26 25.60 19.22
N PRO A 98 -7.07 26.93 19.30
CA PRO A 98 -6.58 27.64 20.48
C PRO A 98 -7.54 27.60 21.67
N LEU A 99 -6.98 27.78 22.88
CA LEU A 99 -7.74 28.10 24.09
C LEU A 99 -8.81 29.15 23.75
N ASN A 100 -10.08 28.79 23.92
CA ASN A 100 -11.18 29.72 23.77
C ASN A 100 -11.01 30.84 24.80
N THR A 101 -10.68 32.05 24.35
CA THR A 101 -10.44 33.25 25.17
C THR A 101 -11.70 33.81 25.84
N SER A 102 -12.84 33.13 25.78
CA SER A 102 -14.09 33.57 26.41
C SER A 102 -14.18 33.32 27.93
N LEU A 103 -13.11 32.88 28.59
CA LEU A 103 -13.05 32.66 30.06
C LEU A 103 -12.06 33.57 30.81
N ILE A 104 -11.70 34.74 30.25
CA ILE A 104 -10.90 35.76 30.99
C ILE A 104 -11.79 36.85 31.64
N LEU A 105 -13.10 36.92 31.37
CA LEU A 105 -13.98 37.97 31.95
C LEU A 105 -14.99 37.49 33.00
N GLN A 106 -14.69 36.45 33.78
CA GLN A 106 -15.51 36.10 34.96
C GLN A 106 -14.70 35.70 36.20
N LYS A 107 -13.59 36.42 36.49
CA LYS A 107 -13.08 36.46 37.87
C LYS A 107 -12.18 37.67 38.13
N GLN A 108 -12.82 38.80 38.41
CA GLN A 108 -12.60 39.74 39.54
C GLN A 108 -13.17 41.11 39.18
#